data_AF-A0A1V4YJ54-F1
#
_entry.id   AF-A0A1V4YJ54-F1
#
_cell.length_a   1.000
_cell.length_b   1.000
_cell.length_c   1.000
_cell.angle_alpha   90.00
_cell.angle_beta   90.00
_cell.angle_gamma   90.00
#
_symmetry.space_group_name_H-M   'P 1'
#
loop_
_entity.id
_entity.type
_entity.pdbx_description
1 polymer ?
#
loop_
_entity_poly.entity_id
_entity_poly.type
_entity_poly.pdbx_seq_one_letter_code
_entity_poly.pdbx_strand_id
1 'polypeptide(L)' 'MRVRATITMKGPQASQIAQKVALALAPDNLSGMSTEIAEGMATISFGTEKITTLIATVDDLLMNARIAEEVLEKVGKRPQ' A
#
# COMPACT_ATOMS: atom_id res chain seq x y z
N MET A 1 -1.57 24.67 -2.19
CA MET A 1 -0.35 23.91 -1.82
C MET A 1 -0.59 22.46 -2.18
N ARG A 2 0.37 21.78 -2.82
CA ARG A 2 0.22 20.34 -3.14
C ARG A 2 1.15 19.53 -2.24
N VAL A 3 0.58 18.60 -1.48
CA VAL A 3 1.31 17.70 -0.58
C VAL A 3 1.42 16.34 -1.25
N ARG A 4 2.56 15.67 -1.08
CA ARG A 4 2.84 14.35 -1.66
C ARG A 4 3.32 13.40 -0.58
N ALA A 5 2.94 12.14 -0.72
CA ALA A 5 3.41 11.03 0.11
C ALA A 5 3.97 9.94 -0.80
N THR A 6 5.07 9.34 -0.37
CA THR A 6 5.68 8.17 -1.00
C THR A 6 5.97 7.15 0.10
N ILE A 7 5.41 5.95 -0.04
CA ILE A 7 5.57 4.85 0.92
C ILE A 7 6.26 3.71 0.19
N THR A 8 7.41 3.27 0.70
CA THR A 8 8.15 2.12 0.17
C THR A 8 8.13 0.98 1.16
N MET A 9 7.58 -0.16 0.76
CA MET A 9 7.54 -1.39 1.54
C MET A 9 8.65 -2.33 1.08
N LYS A 10 9.35 -2.94 2.03
CA LYS A 10 10.47 -3.88 1.79
C LYS A 10 10.27 -5.17 2.58
N GLY A 11 10.61 -6.31 1.99
CA GLY A 11 10.55 -7.59 2.67
C GLY A 11 10.33 -8.77 1.73
N PRO A 12 10.48 -10.02 2.22
CA PRO A 12 10.37 -11.23 1.41
C PRO A 12 9.01 -11.37 0.71
N GLN A 13 7.96 -10.84 1.35
CA GLN A 13 6.60 -10.83 0.83
C GLN A 13 6.16 -9.43 0.38
N ALA A 14 7.04 -8.43 0.42
CA ALA A 14 6.65 -7.04 0.18
C ALA A 14 6.11 -6.82 -1.23
N SER A 15 6.64 -7.52 -2.24
CA SER A 15 6.10 -7.48 -3.60
C SER A 15 4.65 -7.97 -3.66
N GLN A 16 4.32 -9.05 -2.93
CA GLN A 16 2.97 -9.63 -2.92
C GLN A 16 2.00 -8.80 -2.06
N ILE A 17 2.45 -8.38 -0.86
CA ILE A 17 1.67 -7.51 0.04
C ILE A 17 1.32 -6.24 -0.70
N ALA A 18 2.31 -5.59 -1.30
CA ALA A 18 2.08 -4.30 -1.92
C ALA A 18 1.32 -4.38 -3.24
N GLN A 19 1.46 -5.47 -4.02
CA GLN A 19 0.56 -5.70 -5.14
C GLN A 19 -0.90 -5.81 -4.67
N LYS A 20 -1.15 -6.54 -3.57
CA LYS A 20 -2.50 -6.67 -3.01
C LYS A 20 -3.03 -5.36 -2.41
N VAL A 21 -2.18 -4.61 -1.70
CA VAL A 21 -2.53 -3.31 -1.13
C VAL A 21 -2.82 -2.31 -2.24
N ALA A 22 -1.98 -2.24 -3.26
CA ALA A 22 -2.22 -1.37 -4.42
C ALA A 22 -3.49 -1.74 -5.19
N LEU A 23 -3.78 -3.04 -5.36
CA LEU A 23 -5.03 -3.50 -5.98
C LEU A 23 -6.26 -3.19 -5.10
N ALA A 24 -6.13 -3.30 -3.77
CA ALA A 24 -7.20 -2.97 -2.84
C ALA A 24 -7.50 -1.46 -2.79
N LEU A 25 -6.49 -0.63 -3.07
CA LEU A 25 -6.61 0.83 -3.10
C LEU A 25 -6.92 1.39 -4.50
N ALA A 26 -6.85 0.57 -5.56
CA ALA A 26 -7.22 0.96 -6.91
C ALA A 26 -8.67 1.51 -7.05
N PRO A 27 -9.68 1.00 -6.32
CA PRO A 27 -11.05 1.53 -6.38
C PRO A 27 -11.22 2.91 -5.75
N ASP A 28 -10.42 3.24 -4.73
CA ASP A 28 -10.52 4.48 -3.94
C ASP A 28 -9.70 5.65 -4.52
N ASN A 29 -9.05 5.44 -5.66
CA ASN A 29 -7.90 6.25 -6.03
C ASN A 29 -8.24 7.70 -6.40
N LEU A 30 -7.89 8.59 -5.46
CA LEU A 30 -7.44 9.96 -5.72
C LEU A 30 -6.68 10.01 -7.04
N SER A 31 -7.15 10.81 -8.00
CA SER A 31 -6.49 11.05 -9.28
C SER A 31 -5.01 11.42 -9.07
N GLY A 32 -4.09 10.50 -9.40
CA GLY A 32 -2.64 10.73 -9.29
C GLY A 32 -1.88 9.83 -8.29
N MET A 33 -2.45 8.69 -7.85
CA MET A 33 -1.66 7.63 -7.22
C MET A 33 -0.92 6.78 -8.28
N SER A 34 0.35 6.50 -8.04
CA SER A 34 1.20 5.58 -8.80
C SER A 34 1.68 4.46 -7.89
N THR A 35 1.74 3.24 -8.42
CA THR A 35 2.35 2.09 -7.74
C THR A 35 3.43 1.51 -8.64
N GLU A 36 4.63 1.37 -8.09
CA GLU A 36 5.76 0.75 -8.74
C GLU A 36 6.21 -0.46 -7.93
N ILE A 37 6.42 -1.60 -8.59
CA ILE A 37 6.95 -2.82 -7.98
C ILE A 37 8.28 -3.12 -8.67
N ALA A 38 9.37 -3.05 -7.91
CA ALA A 38 10.72 -3.28 -8.40
C ALA A 38 11.59 -3.89 -7.29
N GLU A 39 12.46 -4.84 -7.65
CA GLU A 39 13.52 -5.36 -6.76
C GLU A 39 13.03 -5.91 -5.40
N GLY A 40 11.84 -6.53 -5.35
CA GLY A 40 11.29 -7.03 -4.09
C GLY A 40 10.73 -5.93 -3.18
N MET A 41 10.61 -4.73 -3.71
CA MET A 41 10.04 -3.57 -3.04
C MET A 41 8.82 -3.11 -3.81
N ALA A 42 7.98 -2.37 -3.11
CA ALA A 42 6.88 -1.68 -3.76
C ALA A 42 6.72 -0.30 -3.18
N THR A 43 6.49 0.64 -4.09
CA THR A 43 6.44 2.06 -3.80
C THR A 43 5.10 2.60 -4.26
N ILE A 44 4.36 3.19 -3.33
CA ILE A 44 3.10 3.88 -3.60
C ILE A 44 3.33 5.37 -3.43
N SER A 45 3.04 6.15 -4.46
CA SER A 45 3.19 7.61 -4.45
C SER A 45 1.87 8.27 -4.84
N PHE A 46 1.43 9.26 -4.08
CA PHE A 46 0.23 10.04 -4.41
C PHE A 46 0.37 11.48 -3.92
N GLY A 47 -0.51 12.36 -4.40
CA GLY A 47 -0.54 13.75 -3.95
C GLY A 47 -1.94 14.34 -3.94
N THR A 48 -2.16 15.25 -2.99
CA THR A 48 -3.44 15.92 -2.76
C THR A 48 -3.20 17.37 -2.32
N GLU A 49 -4.23 18.20 -2.39
CA GLU A 49 -4.19 19.60 -1.94
C GLU A 49 -4.52 19.73 -0.45
N LYS A 50 -5.13 18.71 0.15
CA LYS A 50 -5.56 18.71 1.56
C LYS A 50 -4.66 17.78 2.38
N ILE A 51 -3.95 18.34 3.35
CA ILE A 51 -3.09 17.57 4.27
C ILE A 51 -3.88 16.51 5.06
N THR A 52 -5.12 16.81 5.44
CA THR A 52 -5.98 15.88 6.17
C THR A 52 -6.34 14.66 5.33
N THR A 53 -6.60 14.85 4.04
CA THR A 53 -6.80 13.75 3.08
C THR A 53 -5.54 12.91 2.95
N LEU A 54 -4.37 13.55 2.87
CA LEU A 54 -3.11 12.81 2.78
C LEU A 54 -2.90 11.91 4.01
N ILE A 55 -3.13 12.44 5.21
CA ILE A 55 -2.98 11.69 6.46
C ILE A 55 -3.96 10.52 6.52
N ALA A 56 -5.25 10.74 6.23
CA ALA A 56 -6.26 9.67 6.22
C ALA A 56 -5.89 8.56 5.22
N THR A 57 -5.51 8.93 4.00
CA THR A 57 -5.12 7.94 2.97
C THR A 57 -3.86 7.16 3.35
N VAL A 58 -2.88 7.81 4.00
CA VAL A 58 -1.70 7.09 4.52
C VAL A 58 -2.11 6.10 5.62
N ASP A 59 -2.96 6.51 6.55
CA ASP A 59 -3.44 5.66 7.64
C ASP A 59 -4.20 4.42 7.12
N ASP A 60 -5.14 4.63 6.19
CA ASP A 60 -5.88 3.57 5.52
C ASP A 60 -4.94 2.60 4.77
N LEU A 61 -3.93 3.12 4.08
CA LEU A 61 -2.95 2.33 3.35
C LEU A 61 -2.11 1.45 4.29
N LEU A 62 -1.63 2.01 5.40
CA LEU A 62 -0.84 1.26 6.39
C LEU A 62 -1.67 0.20 7.10
N MET A 63 -2.94 0.49 7.42
CA MET A 63 -3.87 -0.49 7.98
C MET A 63 -4.15 -1.63 6.99
N ASN A 64 -4.45 -1.31 5.74
CA ASN A 64 -4.67 -2.32 4.69
C ASN A 64 -3.43 -3.18 4.44
N ALA A 65 -2.24 -2.57 4.49
CA ALA A 65 -0.96 -3.27 4.40
C ALA A 65 -0.76 -4.27 5.53
N ARG A 66 -1.06 -3.87 6.77
CA ARG A 66 -0.96 -4.74 7.94
C ARG A 66 -1.92 -5.93 7.83
N ILE A 67 -3.17 -5.70 7.43
CA ILE A 67 -4.16 -6.78 7.25
C ILE A 67 -3.72 -7.73 6.13
N ALA A 68 -3.21 -7.21 5.01
CA ALA A 68 -2.73 -8.02 3.90
C ALA A 68 -1.55 -8.93 4.32
N GLU A 69 -0.63 -8.41 5.14
CA GLU A 69 0.46 -9.18 5.74
C GLU A 69 -0.07 -10.31 6.64
N GLU A 70 -0.99 -10.00 7.57
CA GLU A 70 -1.59 -11.01 8.47
C GLU A 70 -2.34 -12.11 7.71
N VAL A 71 -3.04 -11.76 6.63
CA VAL A 71 -3.73 -12.73 5.79
C VAL A 71 -2.72 -13.63 5.06
N LEU A 72 -1.62 -13.07 4.54
CA LEU A 72 -0.59 -13.87 3.87
C LEU A 72 0.14 -14.81 4.83
N GLU A 73 0.42 -14.37 6.06
CA GLU A 73 0.99 -15.24 7.11
C GLU A 73 0.06 -16.41 7.46
N LYS A 74 -1.26 -16.15 7.53
CA LYS A 74 -2.26 -17.19 7.82
C LYS A 74 -2.48 -18.15 6.65
N VAL A 75 -2.48 -17.65 5.41
CA VAL A 75 -2.66 -18.48 4.21
C VAL A 75 -1.41 -19.28 3.85
N GLY A 76 -0.21 -18.79 4.20
CA GLY A 76 1.05 -19.54 4.07
C GLY A 76 1.16 -20.73 5.03
N LYS A 77 0.38 -20.74 6.11
CA LYS A 77 0.19 -21.90 6.99
C LYS A 77 -1.03 -22.71 6.51
N ARG A 78 -0.88 -23.52 5.46
CA ARG A 78 -1.82 -24.63 5.26
C ARG A 78 -1.69 -25.58 6.47
N PRO A 79 -2.78 -25.96 7.17
CA PRO A 79 -2.73 -27.11 8.06
C PRO A 79 -2.41 -28.34 7.20
N GLN A 80 -1.39 -29.09 7.61
CA GLN A 80 -1.12 -30.45 7.11
C GLN A 80 -2.30 -31.36 7.43
#